data_AF-A0A1C3CXQ3-F1
#
_entry.id   AF-A0A1C3CXQ3-F1
#
_cell.length_a   1.000
_cell.length_b   1.000
_cell.length_c   1.000
_cell.angle_alpha   90.00
_cell.angle_beta   90.00
_cell.angle_gamma   90.00
#
_symmetry.space_group_name_H-M   'P 1'
#
loop_
_entity.id
_entity.type
_entity.pdbx_description
1 polymer ?
#
loop_
_entity_poly.entity_id
_entity_poly.type
_entity_poly.pdbx_seq_one_letter_code
_entity_poly.pdbx_strand_id
1 'polypeptide(L)'
;MMLDIQKKYEQLNTAQKEIFAGYGLRQVKHFVEISLPKIEPSLPENTFVQGVNANGKVQALNANTQKAFLWISDLQWQETQSPTVSFDSKQDFLAVWNIFNLSKYELIDLSHIHRDFLEKQWV
;
A
#
# COMPACT_ATOMS: atom_id res chain seq x y z
N MET A 1 17.01 -11.06 -10.23
CA MET A 1 16.22 -10.18 -11.12
C MET A 1 14.81 -10.75 -11.21
N MET A 2 13.77 -9.97 -10.93
CA MET A 2 12.40 -10.45 -11.07
C MET A 2 12.08 -10.69 -12.55
N LEU A 3 11.85 -11.95 -12.92
CA LEU A 3 11.44 -12.32 -14.27
C LEU A 3 10.04 -11.77 -14.55
N ASP A 4 9.79 -11.42 -15.81
CA ASP A 4 8.49 -10.95 -16.31
C ASP A 4 7.96 -9.65 -15.69
N ILE A 5 8.85 -8.80 -15.16
CA ILE A 5 8.45 -7.51 -14.56
C ILE A 5 7.61 -6.64 -15.50
N GLN A 6 7.96 -6.58 -16.79
CA GLN A 6 7.19 -5.86 -17.81
C GLN A 6 5.75 -6.40 -17.90
N LYS A 7 5.61 -7.72 -18.10
CA LYS A 7 4.31 -8.38 -18.22
C LYS A 7 3.45 -8.22 -16.97
N LYS A 8 4.05 -8.21 -15.79
CA LYS A 8 3.36 -7.96 -14.52
C LYS A 8 2.94 -6.49 -14.39
N TYR A 9 3.81 -5.56 -14.77
CA TYR A 9 3.51 -4.13 -14.78
C TYR A 9 2.37 -3.76 -15.74
N GLU A 10 2.29 -4.43 -16.89
CA GLU A 10 1.19 -4.24 -17.86
C GLU A 10 -0.18 -4.71 -17.35
N GLN A 11 -0.22 -5.63 -16.38
CA GLN A 11 -1.47 -6.07 -15.75
C GLN A 11 -2.03 -5.04 -14.76
N LEU A 12 -1.23 -4.06 -14.36
CA LEU A 12 -1.66 -3.02 -13.41
C LEU A 12 -2.58 -2.01 -14.08
N ASN A 13 -3.63 -1.61 -13.35
CA ASN A 13 -4.40 -0.42 -13.69
C ASN A 13 -3.61 0.87 -13.35
N THR A 14 -4.17 2.04 -13.67
CA THR A 14 -3.51 3.33 -13.44
C THR A 14 -3.10 3.55 -11.97
N ALA A 15 -4.02 3.37 -11.02
CA ALA A 15 -3.75 3.57 -9.59
C ALA A 15 -2.67 2.61 -9.07
N GLN A 16 -2.68 1.36 -9.54
CA GLN A 16 -1.68 0.36 -9.18
C GLN A 16 -0.30 0.68 -9.76
N LYS A 17 -0.23 1.29 -10.95
CA LYS A 17 1.03 1.80 -11.53
C LYS A 17 1.57 2.97 -10.73
N GLU A 18 0.71 3.87 -10.27
CA GLU A 18 1.08 4.96 -9.36
C GLU A 18 1.64 4.42 -8.04
N ILE A 19 0.99 3.40 -7.45
CA ILE A 19 1.51 2.73 -6.25
C ILE A 19 2.87 2.07 -6.54
N PHE A 20 3.00 1.35 -7.65
CA PHE A 20 4.26 0.74 -8.04
C PHE A 20 5.38 1.77 -8.18
N ALA A 21 5.11 2.91 -8.82
CA ALA A 21 6.08 3.96 -9.08
C ALA A 21 6.44 4.77 -7.82
N GLY A 22 5.44 5.10 -6.99
CA GLY A 22 5.60 5.93 -5.80
C GLY A 22 6.20 5.20 -4.60
N TYR A 23 5.80 3.94 -4.38
CA TYR A 23 6.21 3.17 -3.20
C TYR A 23 7.28 2.12 -3.53
N GLY A 24 7.19 1.51 -4.71
CA GLY A 24 7.98 0.34 -5.07
C GLY A 24 7.55 -0.95 -4.36
N LEU A 25 7.97 -2.09 -4.93
CA LEU A 25 7.53 -3.42 -4.48
C LEU A 25 7.91 -3.74 -3.03
N ARG A 26 9.06 -3.24 -2.55
CA ARG A 26 9.49 -3.45 -1.16
C ARG A 26 8.49 -2.84 -0.17
N GLN A 27 8.03 -1.61 -0.43
CA GLN A 27 7.08 -0.94 0.45
C GLN A 27 5.67 -1.54 0.34
N VAL A 28 5.27 -1.95 -0.87
CA VAL A 28 4.02 -2.71 -1.06
C VAL A 28 4.03 -3.99 -0.22
N LYS A 29 5.10 -4.78 -0.29
CA LYS A 29 5.26 -5.98 0.54
C LYS A 29 5.24 -5.66 2.02
N HIS A 30 6.00 -4.65 2.46
CA HIS A 30 6.03 -4.24 3.85
C HIS A 30 4.64 -3.82 4.35
N PHE A 31 3.89 -3.03 3.57
CA PHE A 31 2.56 -2.61 3.95
C PHE A 31 1.62 -3.81 4.12
N VAL A 32 1.61 -4.73 3.15
CA VAL A 32 0.70 -5.87 3.14
C VAL A 32 1.05 -6.93 4.19
N GLU A 33 2.33 -7.27 4.36
CA GLU A 33 2.75 -8.40 5.21
C GLU A 33 3.17 -7.99 6.62
N ILE A 34 3.50 -6.71 6.85
CA ILE A 34 4.01 -6.23 8.14
C ILE A 34 3.07 -5.19 8.73
N SER A 35 2.73 -4.14 7.97
CA SER A 35 1.90 -3.06 8.51
C SER A 35 0.47 -3.51 8.75
N LEU A 36 -0.23 -4.08 7.75
CA LEU A 36 -1.63 -4.51 7.90
C LEU A 36 -1.84 -5.49 9.08
N PRO A 37 -1.06 -6.58 9.23
CA PRO A 37 -1.24 -7.51 10.34
C PRO A 37 -0.97 -6.88 11.72
N LYS A 38 -0.20 -5.79 11.77
CA LYS A 38 0.05 -5.05 13.00
C LYS A 38 -1.09 -4.10 13.37
N ILE A 39 -1.67 -3.43 12.38
CA ILE A 39 -2.63 -2.32 12.62
C ILE A 39 -4.09 -2.78 12.63
N GLU A 40 -4.45 -3.76 11.79
CA GLU A 40 -5.83 -4.21 11.66
C GLU A 40 -6.39 -4.84 12.95
N PRO A 41 -5.64 -5.64 13.73
CA PRO A 41 -6.15 -6.19 15.00
C PRO A 41 -6.49 -5.14 16.06
N SER A 42 -5.89 -3.95 15.97
CA SER A 42 -6.13 -2.83 16.90
C SER A 42 -7.19 -1.84 16.41
N LEU A 43 -7.84 -2.10 15.27
CA LEU A 43 -8.86 -1.21 14.74
C LEU A 43 -10.04 -1.06 15.73
N PRO A 44 -10.62 0.14 15.83
CA PRO A 44 -11.90 0.32 16.49
C PRO A 44 -12.98 -0.55 15.84
N GLU A 45 -14.01 -0.92 16.61
CA GLU A 45 -15.10 -1.76 16.13
C GLU A 45 -15.77 -1.18 14.87
N ASN A 46 -16.17 -2.03 13.92
CA ASN A 46 -16.80 -1.63 12.65
C ASN A 46 -15.95 -0.68 11.78
N THR A 47 -14.62 -0.73 11.93
CA THR A 47 -13.68 0.12 11.19
C THR A 47 -12.86 -0.73 10.22
N PHE A 48 -12.58 -0.20 9.03
CA PHE A 48 -11.77 -0.86 8.02
C PHE A 48 -10.68 0.09 7.50
N VAL A 49 -9.50 -0.45 7.23
CA VAL A 49 -8.41 0.29 6.56
C VAL A 49 -8.84 0.60 5.13
N GLN A 50 -8.81 1.89 4.78
CA GLN A 50 -9.03 2.37 3.41
C GLN A 50 -7.75 2.25 2.59
N GLY A 51 -6.60 2.61 3.18
CA GLY A 51 -5.33 2.65 2.46
C GLY A 51 -4.34 3.63 3.08
N VAL A 52 -3.40 4.11 2.27
CA VAL A 52 -2.42 5.14 2.65
C VAL A 52 -2.85 6.48 2.06
N ASN A 53 -2.98 7.50 2.88
CA ASN A 53 -3.38 8.82 2.40
C ASN A 53 -2.22 9.61 1.79
N ALA A 54 -2.55 10.76 1.19
CA ALA A 54 -1.60 11.70 0.59
C ALA A 54 -0.50 12.20 1.55
N ASN A 55 -0.66 12.05 2.87
CA ASN A 55 0.36 12.39 3.87
C ASN A 55 1.22 11.20 4.29
N GLY A 56 1.09 10.05 3.61
CA GLY A 56 1.80 8.81 3.94
C GLY A 56 1.28 8.10 5.20
N LYS A 57 0.12 8.49 5.74
CA LYS A 57 -0.48 7.86 6.92
C LYS A 57 -1.52 6.82 6.52
N VAL A 58 -1.61 5.73 7.27
CA VAL A 58 -2.69 4.76 7.06
C VAL A 58 -4.00 5.37 7.57
N GLN A 59 -5.03 5.36 6.73
CA GLN A 59 -6.36 5.86 7.04
C GLN A 59 -7.35 4.70 7.11
N ALA A 60 -8.26 4.77 8.08
CA ALA A 60 -9.35 3.84 8.26
C ALA A 60 -10.68 4.60 8.44
N LEU A 61 -11.78 3.95 8.10
CA LEU A 61 -13.12 4.52 8.18
C LEU A 61 -14.04 3.57 8.94
N ASN A 62 -14.85 4.13 9.84
CA ASN A 62 -15.91 3.39 10.51
C ASN A 62 -17.14 3.32 9.60
N ALA A 63 -17.59 2.11 9.27
CA ALA A 63 -18.69 1.90 8.33
C ALA A 63 -20.02 2.52 8.82
N ASN A 64 -20.26 2.52 10.13
CA ASN A 64 -21.53 2.95 10.71
C ASN A 64 -21.57 4.47 10.94
N THR A 65 -20.48 5.03 11.46
CA THR A 65 -20.45 6.44 11.91
C THR A 65 -19.79 7.38 10.92
N GLN A 66 -19.13 6.85 9.88
CA GLN A 66 -18.30 7.61 8.94
C GLN A 66 -17.15 8.38 9.61
N LYS A 67 -16.82 8.04 10.86
CA LYS A 67 -15.64 8.57 11.56
C LYS A 67 -14.37 8.00 10.93
N ALA A 68 -13.40 8.88 10.68
CA ALA A 68 -12.11 8.51 10.13
C ALA A 68 -11.04 8.42 11.22
N PHE A 69 -10.10 7.51 11.03
CA PHE A 69 -9.00 7.25 11.94
C PHE A 69 -7.69 7.23 11.18
N LEU A 70 -6.63 7.72 11.81
CA LEU A 70 -5.26 7.67 11.30
C LEU A 70 -4.40 6.81 12.20
N TRP A 71 -3.58 5.96 11.59
CA TRP A 71 -2.52 5.27 12.31
C TRP A 71 -1.37 6.24 12.59
N ILE A 72 -1.06 6.46 13.86
CA ILE A 72 0.01 7.36 14.30
C ILE A 72 1.23 6.59 14.81
N SER A 73 2.37 7.28 14.90
CA SER A 73 3.67 6.69 15.27
C SER A 73 3.66 5.97 16.62
N ASP A 74 2.74 6.32 17.52
CA ASP A 74 2.56 5.69 18.84
C ASP A 74 1.88 4.31 18.79
N LEU A 75 1.74 3.75 17.58
CA LEU A 75 1.12 2.44 17.32
C LEU A 75 -0.34 2.38 17.77
N GLN A 76 -1.07 3.47 17.51
CA GLN A 76 -2.47 3.62 17.88
C GLN A 76 -3.28 4.25 16.74
N TRP A 77 -4.59 4.00 16.76
CA TRP A 77 -5.56 4.68 15.92
C TRP A 77 -6.06 5.95 16.61
N GLN A 78 -5.97 7.08 15.93
CA GLN A 78 -6.49 8.36 16.41
C GLN A 78 -7.62 8.84 15.49
N GLU A 79 -8.78 9.18 16.06
CA GLU A 79 -9.88 9.81 15.33
C GLU A 79 -9.41 11.14 14.73
N THR A 80 -9.76 11.42 13.49
CA THR A 80 -9.44 12.68 12.80
C THR A 80 -10.71 13.36 12.29
N GLN A 81 -10.77 14.69 12.44
CA GLN A 81 -11.80 15.53 11.83
C GLN A 81 -11.42 15.99 10.42
N SER A 82 -10.21 15.67 9.96
CA SER A 82 -9.69 16.07 8.66
C SER A 82 -9.15 14.86 7.90
N PRO A 83 -10.01 13.89 7.54
CA PRO A 83 -9.59 12.82 6.64
C PRO A 83 -9.26 13.39 5.26
N THR A 84 -8.28 12.79 4.62
CA THR A 84 -8.01 13.08 3.21
C THR A 84 -9.03 12.35 2.35
N VAL A 85 -9.54 13.04 1.33
CA VAL A 85 -10.46 12.45 0.34
C VAL A 85 -9.75 11.43 -0.54
N SER A 86 -8.49 11.68 -0.88
CA SER A 86 -7.68 10.79 -1.72
C SER A 86 -6.76 9.90 -0.88
N PHE A 87 -6.69 8.63 -1.25
CA PHE A 87 -5.81 7.61 -0.67
C PHE A 87 -5.48 6.54 -1.70
N ASP A 88 -4.27 5.98 -1.60
CA ASP A 88 -3.88 4.77 -2.29
C ASP A 88 -4.52 3.58 -1.59
N SER A 89 -5.44 2.90 -2.28
CA SER A 89 -6.34 1.94 -1.64
C SER A 89 -5.62 0.67 -1.15
N LYS A 90 -6.06 0.13 -0.01
CA LYS A 90 -5.58 -1.17 0.49
C LYS A 90 -5.74 -2.26 -0.56
N GLN A 91 -6.85 -2.25 -1.29
CA GLN A 91 -7.15 -3.21 -2.35
C GLN A 91 -6.14 -3.13 -3.49
N ASP A 92 -5.70 -1.93 -3.88
CA ASP A 92 -4.68 -1.78 -4.92
C ASP A 92 -3.30 -2.20 -4.43
N PHE A 93 -2.94 -1.94 -3.16
CA PHE A 93 -1.74 -2.52 -2.55
C PHE A 93 -1.76 -4.05 -2.58
N LEU A 94 -2.89 -4.68 -2.21
CA LEU A 94 -3.07 -6.13 -2.28
C LEU A 94 -3.00 -6.65 -3.71
N ALA A 95 -3.56 -5.91 -4.68
CA ALA A 95 -3.51 -6.29 -6.09
C ALA A 95 -2.08 -6.27 -6.63
N VAL A 96 -1.31 -5.20 -6.37
CA VAL A 96 0.11 -5.14 -6.73
C VAL A 96 0.88 -6.27 -6.05
N TRP A 97 0.64 -6.51 -4.76
CA TRP A 97 1.28 -7.61 -4.02
C TRP A 97 1.02 -8.98 -4.67
N ASN A 98 -0.22 -9.23 -5.08
CA ASN A 98 -0.64 -10.47 -5.75
C ASN A 98 -0.06 -10.62 -7.16
N ILE A 99 -0.19 -9.59 -8.01
CA ILE A 99 0.29 -9.60 -9.40
C ILE A 99 1.80 -9.85 -9.45
N PHE A 100 2.55 -9.24 -8.54
CA PHE A 100 3.99 -9.44 -8.45
C PHE A 100 4.39 -10.70 -7.69
N ASN A 101 3.45 -11.35 -7.00
CA ASN A 101 3.65 -12.55 -6.19
C ASN A 101 4.73 -12.32 -5.12
N LEU A 102 4.58 -11.21 -4.38
CA LEU A 102 5.62 -10.70 -3.49
C LEU A 102 5.88 -11.61 -2.29
N SER A 103 4.96 -12.52 -1.96
CA SER A 103 5.18 -13.57 -0.95
C SER A 103 6.42 -14.42 -1.22
N LYS A 104 6.85 -14.55 -2.48
CA LYS A 104 8.01 -15.37 -2.88
C LYS A 104 9.36 -14.68 -2.74
N TYR A 105 9.40 -13.41 -2.36
CA TYR A 105 10.61 -12.60 -2.34
C TYR A 105 10.85 -12.05 -0.95
N GLU A 106 12.11 -11.97 -0.54
CA GLU A 106 12.48 -11.25 0.67
C GLU A 106 12.43 -9.73 0.41
N LEU A 107 12.26 -8.94 1.47
CA LEU A 107 12.20 -7.47 1.35
C LEU A 107 13.46 -6.89 0.72
N ILE A 108 14.63 -7.49 1.00
CA ILE A 108 15.91 -7.03 0.46
C ILE A 108 15.96 -7.18 -1.07
N ASP A 109 15.40 -8.26 -1.60
CA ASP A 109 15.39 -8.59 -3.03
C ASP A 109 14.54 -7.63 -3.85
N LEU A 110 13.59 -6.94 -3.20
CA LEU A 110 12.65 -6.01 -3.83
C LEU A 110 13.17 -4.56 -3.89
N SER A 111 14.35 -4.31 -3.31
CA SER A 111 14.95 -2.98 -3.31
C SER A 111 15.30 -2.54 -4.72
N HIS A 112 15.06 -1.27 -5.04
CA HIS A 112 15.42 -0.62 -6.32
C HIS A 112 14.76 -1.15 -7.60
N ILE A 113 14.07 -2.30 -7.56
CA ILE A 113 13.42 -2.92 -8.72
C ILE A 113 12.56 -1.92 -9.52
N HIS A 114 11.71 -1.14 -8.84
CA HIS A 114 10.78 -0.22 -9.50
C HIS A 114 11.53 0.90 -10.25
N ARG A 115 12.54 1.50 -9.60
CA ARG A 115 13.35 2.57 -10.17
C ARG A 115 14.12 2.07 -11.38
N ASP A 116 14.84 0.97 -11.23
CA ASP A 116 15.65 0.39 -12.31
C ASP A 116 14.78 -0.07 -13.49
N PHE A 117 13.53 -0.46 -13.25
CA PHE A 117 12.56 -0.78 -14.29
C PHE A 117 12.03 0.47 -14.99
N LEU A 118 11.60 1.48 -14.24
CA LEU A 118 11.04 2.71 -14.81
C LEU A 118 12.10 3.48 -15.60
N GLU A 119 13.32 3.61 -15.09
CA GLU A 119 14.43 4.27 -15.82
C GLU A 119 14.63 3.67 -17.22
N LYS A 120 14.47 2.36 -17.39
CA LYS A 120 14.56 1.69 -18.70
C LYS A 120 13.37 1.94 -19.64
N GLN A 121 12.23 2.42 -19.13
CA GLN A 121 11.07 2.76 -19.96
C GLN A 121 11.18 4.17 -20.57
N TRP A 122 12.00 5.03 -19.97
CA TRP A 122 12.22 6.41 -20.42
C TRP A 122 13.44 6.57 -21.33
N VAL A 123 14.10 5.45 -21.67
CA VAL A 123 15.23 5.36 -22.62
C VAL A 123 14.73 4.70 -23.90
#